data_AF-A0A3D1BNH0-F1
#
_entry.id   AF-A0A3D1BNH0-F1
#
_cell.length_a   1.000
_cell.length_b   1.000
_cell.length_c   1.000
_cell.angle_alpha   90.00
_cell.angle_beta   90.00
_cell.angle_gamma   90.00
#
_symmetry.space_group_name_H-M   'P 1'
#
loop_
_entity.id
_entity.type
_entity.pdbx_description
1 polymer ?
#
loop_
_entity_poly.entity_id
_entity_poly.type
_entity_poly.pdbx_seq_one_letter_code
_entity_poly.pdbx_strand_id
1 'polypeptide(L)'
;MLALRVQDRWPGQKGNIFCIREENGEWEPPVKEIERVPVIALRRYGKRLAVVLDRAKNKRCDFLFLTKQYKTREGEYDQIFWRTQQALRERRPKVKLTTYYAGDLNIIVDISEKYAWRFPESSIEKAKLPVGDYALKGDNGILAVVERKTFDNLLAEFGKMPVFHQQIGELSSYRHSALVIEANYSDFLNPNKLKFYNPLFAAKAIAELYALHPKLTIVFAGNRKLANEWVYRFFSAVNAHEGDIPHEKVSEIIEEYGDSPETSGGVYFEIKKRIIDDLLPEFTIPIMKETFPDVPVATIKKALNDLKKEGVIASYGTGRKSCWKKVGGSHVC
;
A
#
# COMPACT_ATOMS: atom_id res chain seq x y z
N MET A 1 -16.01 -11.63 10.01
CA MET A 1 -14.64 -12.05 10.33
C MET A 1 -14.23 -13.15 9.35
N LEU A 2 -13.00 -13.17 8.79
CA LEU A 2 -12.54 -14.29 7.94
C LEU A 2 -12.07 -15.47 8.80
N ALA A 3 -12.83 -16.56 8.81
CA ALA A 3 -12.46 -17.81 9.48
C ALA A 3 -12.37 -18.97 8.48
N LEU A 4 -11.26 -19.71 8.51
CA LEU A 4 -10.97 -20.80 7.57
C LEU A 4 -10.53 -22.06 8.32
N ARG A 5 -11.14 -23.20 7.99
CA ARG A 5 -10.62 -24.54 8.34
C ARG A 5 -9.58 -24.97 7.32
N VAL A 6 -8.45 -25.43 7.82
CA VAL A 6 -7.27 -25.83 7.03
C VAL A 6 -6.67 -27.12 7.55
N GLN A 7 -5.98 -27.85 6.67
CA GLN A 7 -5.37 -29.15 7.00
C GLN A 7 -4.05 -29.03 7.77
N ASP A 8 -3.41 -27.86 7.75
CA ASP A 8 -2.10 -27.64 8.36
C ASP A 8 -1.96 -26.18 8.82
N ARG A 9 -1.02 -25.91 9.73
CA ARG A 9 -0.74 -24.59 10.32
C ARG A 9 -0.09 -23.61 9.33
N TRP A 10 0.47 -24.14 8.24
CA TRP A 10 1.02 -23.37 7.13
C TRP A 10 1.09 -24.26 5.89
N PRO A 11 0.93 -23.74 4.65
CA PRO A 11 1.11 -24.55 3.47
C PRO A 11 2.55 -25.08 3.40
N GLY A 12 2.69 -26.41 3.42
CA GLY A 12 3.96 -27.12 3.38
C GLY A 12 4.71 -26.96 2.05
N GLN A 13 5.55 -27.93 1.69
CA GLN A 13 6.44 -27.82 0.51
C GLN A 13 5.70 -27.58 -0.82
N LYS A 14 4.51 -28.16 -1.01
CA LYS A 14 3.67 -27.91 -2.20
C LYS A 14 3.14 -26.47 -2.25
N GLY A 15 3.16 -25.78 -1.11
CA GLY A 15 2.84 -24.37 -0.94
C GLY A 15 1.38 -24.00 -1.19
N ASN A 16 0.46 -24.95 -1.23
CA ASN A 16 -0.98 -24.72 -1.38
C ASN A 16 -1.82 -25.63 -0.46
N ILE A 17 -2.82 -25.05 0.21
CA ILE A 17 -3.80 -25.77 1.04
C ILE A 17 -5.21 -25.35 0.62
N PHE A 18 -6.12 -26.32 0.52
CA PHE A 18 -7.55 -26.05 0.37
C PHE A 18 -8.14 -25.65 1.72
N CYS A 19 -8.96 -24.61 1.71
CA CYS A 19 -9.57 -24.03 2.90
C CYS A 19 -11.09 -24.13 2.77
N ILE A 20 -11.75 -24.44 3.88
CA ILE A 20 -13.20 -24.40 4.02
C ILE A 20 -13.54 -23.15 4.83
N ARG A 21 -14.44 -22.30 4.33
CA ARG A 21 -14.89 -21.13 5.10
C ARG A 21 -15.77 -21.59 6.26
N GLU A 22 -15.54 -21.01 7.43
CA GLU A 22 -16.42 -21.14 8.57
C GLU A 22 -17.37 -19.94 8.58
N GLU A 23 -18.68 -20.19 8.62
CA GLU A 23 -19.70 -19.14 8.49
C GLU A 23 -20.22 -18.66 9.86
N ASN A 24 -20.25 -19.54 10.86
CA ASN A 24 -21.02 -19.28 12.09
C ASN A 24 -20.21 -18.69 13.25
N GLY A 25 -18.89 -18.51 13.12
CA GLY A 25 -18.02 -17.90 14.15
C GLY A 25 -17.89 -18.72 15.46
N GLU A 26 -18.86 -19.58 15.75
CA GLU A 26 -18.90 -20.53 16.84
C GLU A 26 -18.23 -21.84 16.43
N TRP A 27 -17.27 -22.27 17.22
CA TRP A 27 -16.50 -23.47 16.95
C TRP A 27 -16.98 -24.59 17.87
N GLU A 28 -17.53 -25.66 17.29
CA GLU A 28 -17.80 -26.91 18.00
C GLU A 28 -16.86 -28.02 17.50
N PRO A 29 -16.02 -28.60 18.38
CA PRO A 29 -15.76 -28.21 19.77
C PRO A 29 -15.01 -26.87 19.88
N PRO A 30 -15.02 -26.21 21.06
CA PRO A 30 -14.32 -24.94 21.26
C PRO A 30 -12.83 -25.07 20.92
N VAL A 31 -12.34 -24.18 20.06
CA VAL A 31 -10.95 -24.15 19.61
C VAL A 31 -10.09 -23.32 20.57
N LYS A 32 -8.87 -23.79 20.80
CA LYS A 32 -7.86 -23.05 21.56
C LYS A 32 -6.94 -22.32 20.60
N GLU A 33 -6.70 -21.04 20.84
CA GLU A 33 -5.69 -20.27 20.10
C GLU A 33 -4.28 -20.85 20.34
N ILE A 34 -3.61 -21.22 19.24
CA ILE A 34 -2.26 -21.80 19.25
C ILE A 34 -1.20 -20.75 18.89
N GLU A 35 -1.52 -19.87 17.94
CA GLU A 35 -0.62 -18.83 17.42
C GLU A 35 -1.45 -17.60 17.02
N ARG A 36 -0.96 -16.41 17.39
CA ARG A 36 -1.46 -15.11 16.92
C ARG A 36 -0.28 -14.33 16.36
N VAL A 37 -0.44 -13.78 15.16
CA VAL A 37 0.61 -13.04 14.46
C VAL A 37 0.02 -11.76 13.88
N PRO A 38 0.63 -10.58 14.14
CA PRO A 38 0.18 -9.33 13.55
C PRO A 38 0.27 -9.35 12.02
N VAL A 39 -0.66 -8.66 11.36
CA VAL A 39 -0.64 -8.47 9.92
C VAL A 39 0.03 -7.13 9.60
N ILE A 40 1.13 -7.18 8.85
CA ILE A 40 1.85 -5.99 8.35
C ILE A 40 1.12 -5.38 7.17
N ALA A 41 0.60 -6.22 6.28
CA ALA A 41 -0.12 -5.77 5.09
C ALA A 41 -1.20 -6.77 4.71
N LEU A 42 -2.39 -6.24 4.44
CA LEU A 42 -3.54 -6.93 3.92
C LEU A 42 -3.98 -6.19 2.66
N ARG A 43 -3.85 -6.83 1.49
CA ARG A 43 -4.20 -6.21 0.22
C ARG A 43 -4.96 -7.16 -0.68
N ARG A 44 -5.99 -6.65 -1.34
CA ARG A 44 -6.71 -7.40 -2.37
C ARG A 44 -6.08 -7.19 -3.74
N TYR A 45 -6.01 -8.28 -4.49
CA TYR A 45 -5.63 -8.32 -5.90
C TYR A 45 -6.63 -9.20 -6.64
N GLY A 46 -7.70 -8.60 -7.16
CA GLY A 46 -8.84 -9.30 -7.76
C GLY A 46 -9.42 -10.37 -6.83
N LYS A 47 -9.35 -11.63 -7.26
CA LYS A 47 -9.85 -12.80 -6.51
C LYS A 47 -8.95 -13.25 -5.34
N ARG A 48 -7.86 -12.51 -5.06
CA ARG A 48 -6.87 -12.88 -4.05
C ARG A 48 -6.83 -11.87 -2.93
N LEU A 49 -6.67 -12.37 -1.72
CA LEU A 49 -6.31 -11.60 -0.54
C LEU A 49 -4.85 -11.91 -0.18
N ALA A 50 -3.94 -10.97 -0.44
CA ALA A 50 -2.54 -11.08 -0.09
C ALA A 50 -2.32 -10.61 1.35
N VAL A 51 -1.61 -11.42 2.12
CA VAL A 51 -1.34 -11.20 3.55
C VAL A 51 0.16 -11.27 3.79
N VAL A 52 0.67 -10.26 4.49
CA VAL A 52 2.03 -10.23 5.03
C VAL A 52 1.96 -10.22 6.55
N LEU A 53 2.52 -11.24 7.18
CA LEU A 53 2.55 -11.43 8.62
C LEU A 53 3.85 -10.88 9.23
N ASP A 54 3.78 -10.39 10.46
CA ASP A 54 4.96 -9.95 11.22
C ASP A 54 5.72 -11.13 11.85
N ARG A 55 6.45 -11.87 11.00
CA ARG A 55 7.36 -12.94 11.43
C ARG A 55 8.51 -13.15 10.45
N ALA A 56 9.56 -13.83 10.91
CA ALA A 56 10.79 -14.02 10.13
C ALA A 56 10.62 -15.02 8.97
N LYS A 57 9.97 -16.16 9.23
CA LYS A 57 9.70 -17.23 8.24
C LYS A 57 8.21 -17.31 7.98
N ASN A 58 7.82 -17.88 6.83
CA ASN A 58 6.41 -18.12 6.51
C ASN A 58 5.55 -16.85 6.59
N LYS A 59 6.05 -15.73 6.08
CA LYS A 59 5.46 -14.41 6.32
C LYS A 59 4.60 -13.86 5.19
N ARG A 60 4.57 -14.50 4.02
CA ARG A 60 3.84 -14.02 2.83
C ARG A 60 2.98 -15.14 2.27
N CYS A 61 1.70 -14.88 2.13
CA CYS A 61 0.75 -15.80 1.53
C CYS A 61 -0.41 -15.07 0.86
N ASP A 62 -1.10 -15.78 -0.02
CA ASP A 62 -2.36 -15.35 -0.61
C ASP A 62 -3.47 -16.33 -0.21
N PHE A 63 -4.67 -15.82 0.04
CA PHE A 63 -5.91 -16.59 -0.04
C PHE A 63 -6.57 -16.32 -1.39
N LEU A 64 -6.69 -17.33 -2.24
CA LEU A 64 -7.39 -17.25 -3.53
C LEU A 64 -8.81 -17.76 -3.36
N PHE A 65 -9.78 -16.91 -3.67
CA PHE A 65 -11.21 -17.22 -3.65
C PHE A 65 -11.67 -17.52 -5.07
N LEU A 66 -12.33 -18.65 -5.29
CA LEU A 66 -12.87 -19.05 -6.59
C LEU A 66 -14.32 -19.50 -6.42
N THR A 67 -15.22 -18.86 -7.16
CA THR A 67 -16.60 -19.33 -7.31
C THR A 67 -16.67 -20.43 -8.37
N LYS A 68 -17.37 -21.51 -8.08
CA LYS A 68 -17.58 -22.66 -8.98
C LYS A 68 -19.05 -23.03 -8.99
N GLN A 69 -19.57 -23.37 -10.15
CA GLN A 69 -20.91 -23.94 -10.26
C GLN A 69 -20.88 -25.40 -9.81
N TYR A 70 -21.93 -25.82 -9.10
CA TYR A 70 -22.13 -27.23 -8.80
C TYR A 70 -22.34 -28.00 -10.11
N LYS A 71 -21.70 -29.17 -10.24
CA LYS A 71 -21.88 -30.02 -11.43
C LYS A 71 -23.20 -30.79 -11.42
N THR A 72 -23.80 -30.95 -10.24
CA THR A 72 -24.90 -31.90 -9.98
C THR A 72 -26.16 -31.24 -9.46
N ARG A 73 -26.13 -29.94 -9.14
CA ARG A 73 -27.29 -29.16 -8.68
C ARG A 73 -27.17 -27.73 -9.19
N GLU A 74 -28.29 -27.03 -9.26
CA GLU A 74 -28.27 -25.60 -9.48
C GLU A 74 -27.65 -24.88 -8.26
N GLY A 75 -26.84 -23.86 -8.53
CA GLY A 75 -26.16 -23.05 -7.53
C GLY A 75 -24.63 -23.05 -7.66
N GLU A 76 -24.01 -22.26 -6.80
CA GLU A 76 -22.56 -22.02 -6.79
C GLU A 76 -21.95 -22.32 -5.42
N TYR A 77 -20.64 -22.57 -5.38
CA TYR A 77 -19.87 -22.75 -4.16
C TYR A 77 -18.49 -22.14 -4.27
N ASP A 78 -17.93 -21.78 -3.11
CA ASP A 78 -16.60 -21.21 -3.03
C ASP A 78 -15.53 -22.27 -2.82
N GLN A 79 -14.42 -22.09 -3.51
CA GLN A 79 -13.16 -22.76 -3.22
C GLN A 79 -12.15 -21.73 -2.78
N ILE A 80 -11.60 -21.92 -1.58
CA ILE A 80 -10.57 -21.04 -1.03
C ILE A 80 -9.26 -21.80 -1.00
N PHE A 81 -8.19 -21.20 -1.51
CA PHE A 81 -6.85 -21.79 -1.50
C PHE A 81 -5.86 -20.86 -0.80
N TRP A 82 -5.26 -21.34 0.29
CA TRP A 82 -4.14 -20.69 0.95
C TRP A 82 -2.84 -21.06 0.25
N ARG A 83 -2.13 -20.08 -0.31
CA ARG A 83 -0.94 -20.29 -1.14
C ARG A 83 0.24 -19.47 -0.64
N THR A 84 1.43 -20.06 -0.68
CA THR A 84 2.68 -19.38 -0.30
C THR A 84 3.31 -18.68 -1.50
N GLN A 85 4.23 -17.76 -1.22
CA GLN A 85 5.08 -17.15 -2.25
C GLN A 85 5.82 -18.21 -3.09
N GLN A 86 6.24 -19.32 -2.50
CA GLN A 86 6.93 -20.41 -3.20
C GLN A 86 6.02 -21.11 -4.22
N ALA A 87 4.80 -21.49 -3.83
CA ALA A 87 3.86 -22.12 -4.76
C ALA A 87 3.50 -21.22 -5.96
N LEU A 88 3.39 -19.90 -5.73
CA LEU A 88 3.16 -18.94 -6.80
C LEU A 88 4.34 -18.89 -7.79
N ARG A 89 5.58 -18.97 -7.29
CA ARG A 89 6.80 -19.00 -8.13
C ARG A 89 6.92 -20.28 -8.94
N GLU A 90 6.57 -21.43 -8.36
CA GLU A 90 6.69 -22.73 -9.02
C GLU A 90 5.59 -22.94 -10.06
N ARG A 91 4.34 -22.62 -9.72
CA ARG A 91 3.21 -22.81 -10.66
C ARG A 91 3.15 -21.78 -11.77
N ARG A 92 3.80 -20.61 -11.61
CA ARG A 92 3.81 -19.49 -12.55
C ARG A 92 2.44 -19.28 -13.23
N PRO A 93 1.36 -19.04 -12.45
CA PRO A 93 0.04 -18.89 -13.02
C PRO A 93 0.09 -17.82 -14.13
N LYS A 94 -0.43 -18.15 -15.31
CA LYS A 94 -0.52 -17.21 -16.42
C LYS A 94 -1.47 -16.08 -16.00
N VAL A 95 -0.92 -14.99 -15.51
CA VAL A 95 -1.66 -13.77 -15.24
C VAL A 95 -1.73 -12.99 -16.55
N LYS A 96 -2.94 -12.86 -17.11
CA LYS A 96 -3.17 -11.82 -18.11
C LYS A 96 -3.12 -10.50 -17.36
N LEU A 97 -2.34 -9.53 -17.85
CA LEU A 97 -2.43 -8.16 -17.34
C LEU A 97 -3.90 -7.73 -17.43
N THR A 98 -4.41 -7.14 -16.35
CA THR A 98 -5.80 -6.65 -16.29
C THR A 98 -6.08 -5.64 -17.42
N THR A 99 -5.04 -5.00 -17.93
CA THR A 99 -5.04 -4.04 -19.04
C THR A 99 -5.09 -4.64 -20.45
N TYR A 100 -5.12 -5.97 -20.62
CA TYR A 100 -5.15 -6.59 -21.96
C TYR A 100 -6.46 -6.32 -22.72
N TYR A 101 -7.53 -5.96 -22.00
CA TYR A 101 -8.77 -5.51 -22.60
C TYR A 101 -8.78 -3.97 -22.57
N ALA A 102 -8.59 -3.36 -23.74
CA ALA A 102 -8.86 -1.95 -23.94
C ALA A 102 -10.37 -1.76 -23.82
N GLY A 103 -10.86 -1.39 -22.64
CA GLY A 103 -12.20 -0.84 -22.51
C GLY A 103 -12.21 0.60 -23.03
N ASP A 104 -13.34 1.03 -23.57
CA ASP A 104 -13.55 2.43 -23.96
C ASP A 104 -13.30 3.33 -22.73
N LEU A 105 -12.26 4.16 -22.79
CA LEU A 105 -11.96 5.09 -21.69
C LEU A 105 -12.78 6.36 -21.86
N ASN A 106 -13.40 6.82 -20.78
CA ASN A 106 -14.04 8.13 -20.72
C ASN A 106 -13.06 9.12 -20.09
N ILE A 107 -12.42 9.95 -20.91
CA ILE A 107 -11.38 10.88 -20.48
C ILE A 107 -11.90 12.31 -20.57
N ILE A 108 -11.79 13.05 -19.47
CA ILE A 108 -12.02 14.49 -19.43
C ILE A 108 -10.67 15.19 -19.65
N VAL A 109 -10.63 16.13 -20.59
CA VAL A 109 -9.51 17.03 -20.83
C VAL A 109 -9.89 18.42 -20.34
N ASP A 110 -9.06 19.02 -19.51
CA ASP A 110 -9.32 20.38 -19.02
C ASP A 110 -9.39 21.38 -20.18
N ILE A 111 -10.35 22.30 -20.12
CA ILE A 111 -10.56 23.31 -21.18
C ILE A 111 -9.39 24.29 -21.34
N SER A 112 -8.55 24.45 -20.31
CA SER A 112 -7.38 25.33 -20.35
C SER A 112 -6.15 24.66 -20.97
N GLU A 113 -6.16 23.34 -21.16
CA GLU A 113 -5.07 22.59 -21.80
C GLU A 113 -5.09 22.81 -23.33
N LYS A 114 -4.31 23.81 -23.76
CA LYS A 114 -4.18 24.23 -25.16
C LYS A 114 -3.60 23.14 -26.06
N TYR A 115 -2.67 22.35 -25.52
CA TYR A 115 -1.94 21.33 -26.27
C TYR A 115 -2.25 19.95 -25.70
N ALA A 116 -3.53 19.58 -25.74
CA ALA A 116 -4.02 18.30 -25.25
C ALA A 116 -3.33 17.10 -25.91
N TRP A 117 -3.03 16.08 -25.12
CA TRP A 117 -2.69 14.74 -25.59
C TRP A 117 -3.85 14.12 -26.37
N ARG A 118 -3.55 13.06 -27.13
CA ARG A 118 -4.55 12.33 -27.91
C ARG A 118 -4.68 10.93 -27.35
N PHE A 119 -5.92 10.49 -27.16
CA PHE A 119 -6.22 9.13 -26.73
C PHE A 119 -7.11 8.50 -27.79
N PRO A 120 -6.51 7.78 -28.76
CA PRO A 120 -7.28 7.01 -29.74
C PRO A 120 -8.20 6.01 -29.03
N GLU A 121 -9.34 5.70 -29.64
CA GLU A 121 -10.28 4.68 -29.11
C GLU A 121 -10.83 5.01 -27.72
N SER A 122 -10.80 6.28 -27.32
CA SER A 122 -11.34 6.78 -26.05
C SER A 122 -12.39 7.87 -26.31
N SER A 123 -13.42 7.91 -25.47
CA SER A 123 -14.38 9.01 -25.44
C SER A 123 -13.75 10.22 -24.74
N ILE A 124 -13.72 11.36 -25.42
CA ILE A 124 -13.11 12.59 -24.92
C ILE A 124 -14.19 13.63 -24.61
N GLU A 125 -14.27 14.04 -23.35
CA GLU A 125 -15.06 15.17 -22.89
C GLU A 125 -14.12 16.36 -22.63
N LYS A 126 -14.46 17.57 -23.10
CA LYS A 126 -13.76 18.80 -22.71
C LYS A 126 -14.60 19.52 -21.67
N ALA A 127 -14.10 19.58 -20.44
CA ALA A 127 -14.78 20.24 -19.33
C ALA A 127 -13.75 20.88 -18.39
N LYS A 128 -14.18 21.84 -17.58
CA LYS A 128 -13.31 22.43 -16.57
C LYS A 128 -13.10 21.42 -15.44
N LEU A 129 -11.86 21.04 -15.20
CA LEU A 129 -11.48 20.19 -14.07
C LEU A 129 -11.25 21.05 -12.82
N PRO A 130 -11.54 20.51 -11.61
CA PRO A 130 -11.16 21.17 -10.36
C PRO A 130 -9.63 21.24 -10.20
N VAL A 131 -8.93 20.17 -10.58
CA VAL A 131 -7.47 20.05 -10.55
C VAL A 131 -6.99 19.07 -11.63
N GLY A 132 -5.76 19.25 -12.12
CA GLY A 132 -5.18 18.42 -13.17
C GLY A 132 -5.59 18.85 -14.57
N ASP A 133 -4.86 18.33 -15.56
CA ASP A 133 -5.11 18.58 -16.98
C ASP A 133 -5.97 17.48 -17.62
N TYR A 134 -5.95 16.28 -17.04
CA TYR A 134 -6.70 15.12 -17.53
C TYR A 134 -7.33 14.35 -16.37
N ALA A 135 -8.53 13.83 -16.57
CA ALA A 135 -9.18 12.95 -15.62
C ALA A 135 -9.79 11.73 -16.32
N LEU A 136 -9.76 10.58 -15.64
CA LEU A 136 -10.53 9.40 -16.02
C LEU A 136 -11.88 9.44 -15.31
N LYS A 137 -12.96 9.41 -16.08
CA LYS A 137 -14.35 9.39 -15.60
C LYS A 137 -14.85 7.95 -15.49
N GLY A 138 -15.35 7.58 -14.33
CA GLY A 138 -16.13 6.37 -14.10
C GLY A 138 -17.61 6.69 -13.92
N ASP A 139 -18.41 5.69 -13.56
CA ASP A 139 -19.87 5.83 -13.41
C ASP A 139 -20.26 6.81 -12.29
N ASN A 140 -19.50 6.80 -11.18
CA ASN A 140 -19.80 7.58 -9.96
C ASN A 140 -18.87 8.78 -9.75
N GLY A 141 -18.12 9.21 -10.77
CA GLY A 141 -17.25 10.39 -10.69
C GLY A 141 -15.86 10.18 -11.27
N ILE A 142 -14.88 10.94 -10.75
CA ILE A 142 -13.50 10.89 -11.23
C ILE A 142 -12.76 9.75 -10.54
N LEU A 143 -12.25 8.81 -11.35
CA LEU A 143 -11.46 7.67 -10.88
C LEU A 143 -9.97 8.02 -10.74
N ALA A 144 -9.45 8.82 -11.66
CA ALA A 144 -8.05 9.25 -11.66
C ALA A 144 -7.86 10.65 -12.24
N VAL A 145 -6.82 11.34 -11.79
CA VAL A 145 -6.43 12.68 -12.26
C VAL A 145 -4.94 12.72 -12.60
N VAL A 146 -4.60 13.47 -13.64
CA VAL A 146 -3.22 13.65 -14.10
C VAL A 146 -2.93 15.12 -14.37
N GLU A 147 -1.87 15.62 -13.73
CA GLU A 147 -1.24 16.90 -14.05
C GLU A 147 -0.10 16.66 -15.04
N ARG A 148 -0.11 17.39 -16.15
CA ARG A 148 0.94 17.35 -17.17
C ARG A 148 1.92 18.48 -16.95
N LYS A 149 3.22 18.17 -16.97
CA LYS A 149 4.26 19.19 -16.83
C LYS A 149 5.37 19.00 -17.86
N THR A 150 5.73 20.07 -18.56
CA THR A 150 6.93 20.08 -19.41
C THR A 150 8.18 20.30 -18.56
N PHE A 151 9.36 20.07 -19.13
CA PHE A 151 10.63 20.41 -18.49
C PHE A 151 10.67 21.87 -18.01
N ASP A 152 10.42 22.81 -18.92
CA ASP A 152 10.49 24.25 -18.63
C ASP A 152 9.43 24.69 -17.62
N ASN A 153 8.21 24.14 -17.70
CA ASN A 153 7.15 24.46 -16.73
C ASN A 153 7.54 23.98 -15.33
N LEU A 154 8.09 22.76 -15.20
CA LEU A 154 8.52 22.27 -13.88
C LEU A 154 9.67 23.11 -13.30
N LEU A 155 10.63 23.55 -14.13
CA LEU A 155 11.66 24.48 -13.68
C LEU A 155 11.06 25.82 -13.22
N ALA A 156 10.03 26.32 -13.90
CA ALA A 156 9.33 27.53 -13.47
C ALA A 156 8.65 27.34 -12.10
N GLU A 157 8.10 26.14 -11.83
CA GLU A 157 7.51 25.82 -10.53
C GLU A 157 8.53 25.87 -9.39
N PHE A 158 9.79 25.47 -9.62
CA PHE A 158 10.86 25.53 -8.60
C PHE A 158 11.01 26.92 -7.96
N GLY A 159 10.73 27.99 -8.70
CA GLY A 159 10.75 29.36 -8.17
C GLY A 159 9.52 29.73 -7.31
N LYS A 160 8.50 28.88 -7.30
CA LYS A 160 7.19 29.05 -6.65
C LYS A 160 6.78 27.81 -5.84
N MET A 161 7.75 27.09 -5.27
CA MET A 161 7.52 25.82 -4.57
C MET A 161 6.35 25.81 -3.59
N PRO A 162 6.15 26.83 -2.73
CA PRO A 162 5.01 26.83 -1.81
C PRO A 162 3.65 26.74 -2.51
N VAL A 163 3.49 27.45 -3.63
CA VAL A 163 2.25 27.42 -4.43
C VAL A 163 2.11 26.08 -5.15
N PHE A 164 3.20 25.57 -5.71
CA PHE A 164 3.19 24.27 -6.37
C PHE A 164 2.85 23.14 -5.40
N HIS A 165 3.35 23.19 -4.16
CA HIS A 165 2.98 22.22 -3.11
C HIS A 165 1.49 22.26 -2.76
N GLN A 166 0.84 23.43 -2.80
CA GLN A 166 -0.61 23.53 -2.61
C GLN A 166 -1.35 22.84 -3.77
N GLN A 167 -0.95 23.13 -5.01
CA GLN A 167 -1.58 22.54 -6.21
C GLN A 167 -1.45 21.02 -6.25
N ILE A 168 -0.25 20.47 -6.06
CA ILE A 168 -0.04 19.02 -6.06
C ILE A 168 -0.60 18.36 -4.79
N GLY A 169 -0.76 19.12 -3.70
CA GLY A 169 -1.47 18.66 -2.50
C GLY A 169 -2.97 18.45 -2.76
N GLU A 170 -3.61 19.37 -3.48
CA GLU A 170 -4.99 19.19 -3.97
C GLU A 170 -5.08 18.02 -4.94
N LEU A 171 -4.15 17.91 -5.91
CA LEU A 171 -4.09 16.76 -6.82
C LEU A 171 -3.97 15.42 -6.06
N SER A 172 -3.18 15.40 -4.99
CA SER A 172 -2.94 14.22 -4.14
C SER A 172 -4.15 13.78 -3.32
N SER A 173 -5.22 14.58 -3.24
CA SER A 173 -6.46 14.18 -2.55
C SER A 173 -7.23 13.10 -3.33
N TYR A 174 -6.94 12.95 -4.62
CA TYR A 174 -7.55 11.93 -5.46
C TYR A 174 -6.83 10.59 -5.31
N ARG A 175 -7.61 9.51 -5.21
CA ARG A 175 -7.12 8.13 -5.00
C ARG A 175 -6.05 7.70 -5.99
N HIS A 176 -6.26 8.06 -7.27
CA HIS A 176 -5.32 7.77 -8.35
C HIS A 176 -4.88 9.09 -8.99
N SER A 177 -3.80 9.66 -8.46
CA SER A 177 -3.26 10.94 -8.90
C SER A 177 -1.83 10.80 -9.41
N ALA A 178 -1.51 11.49 -10.50
CA ALA A 178 -0.17 11.52 -11.04
C ALA A 178 0.27 12.89 -11.56
N LEU A 179 1.54 13.24 -11.31
CA LEU A 179 2.26 14.31 -11.97
C LEU A 179 3.17 13.70 -13.04
N VAL A 180 2.84 13.93 -14.31
CA VAL A 180 3.55 13.34 -15.44
C VAL A 180 4.40 14.40 -16.14
N ILE A 181 5.71 14.20 -16.09
CA ILE A 181 6.72 15.15 -16.52
C ILE A 181 7.28 14.70 -17.88
N GLU A 182 7.17 15.55 -18.89
CA GLU A 182 7.64 15.32 -20.26
C GLU A 182 9.17 15.54 -20.39
N ALA A 183 9.95 14.94 -19.49
CA ALA A 183 11.40 15.02 -19.44
C ALA A 183 11.98 13.79 -18.73
N ASN A 184 13.27 13.53 -18.92
CA ASN A 184 13.99 12.53 -18.13
C ASN A 184 14.47 13.16 -16.82
N TYR A 185 14.57 12.38 -15.76
CA TYR A 185 15.18 12.87 -14.50
C TYR A 185 16.61 13.38 -14.71
N SER A 186 17.38 12.74 -15.60
CA SER A 186 18.75 13.16 -15.96
C SER A 186 18.81 14.56 -16.59
N ASP A 187 17.73 15.05 -17.17
CA ASP A 187 17.68 16.39 -17.75
C ASP A 187 17.78 17.47 -16.67
N PHE A 188 17.25 17.21 -15.48
CA PHE A 188 17.35 18.07 -14.29
C PHE A 188 18.71 18.00 -13.59
N LEU A 189 19.58 17.09 -14.02
CA LEU A 189 20.93 16.96 -13.51
C LEU A 189 21.98 17.51 -14.49
N ASN A 190 21.55 17.95 -15.67
CA ASN A 190 22.44 18.38 -16.75
C ASN A 190 22.63 19.91 -16.71
N PRO A 191 23.82 20.44 -16.37
CA PRO A 191 24.09 21.88 -16.35
C PRO A 191 23.80 22.57 -17.69
N ASN A 192 23.96 21.87 -18.82
CA ASN A 192 23.74 22.45 -20.15
C ASN A 192 22.25 22.65 -20.47
N LYS A 193 21.35 21.95 -19.75
CA LYS A 193 19.89 22.10 -19.92
C LYS A 193 19.30 23.08 -18.92
N LEU A 194 19.94 23.27 -17.78
CA LEU A 194 19.46 24.17 -16.74
C LEU A 194 19.98 25.59 -16.95
N LYS A 195 19.07 26.53 -17.23
CA LYS A 195 19.42 27.93 -17.45
C LYS A 195 19.55 28.75 -16.16
N PHE A 196 18.69 28.47 -15.18
CA PHE A 196 18.50 29.34 -14.01
C PHE A 196 18.86 28.68 -12.68
N TYR A 197 18.89 27.34 -12.64
CA TYR A 197 19.12 26.58 -11.43
C TYR A 197 20.36 25.71 -11.59
N ASN A 198 21.07 25.47 -10.50
CA ASN A 198 22.12 24.45 -10.50
C ASN A 198 21.49 23.05 -10.36
N PRO A 199 22.16 21.98 -10.86
CA PRO A 199 21.68 20.61 -10.75
C PRO A 199 21.36 20.15 -9.32
N LEU A 200 22.14 20.61 -8.33
CA LEU A 200 21.96 20.23 -6.93
C LEU A 200 20.63 20.74 -6.37
N PHE A 201 20.26 21.97 -6.71
CA PHE A 201 18.98 22.56 -6.31
C PHE A 201 17.82 21.84 -6.98
N ALA A 202 17.89 21.59 -8.29
CA ALA A 202 16.85 20.86 -9.01
C ALA A 202 16.63 19.46 -8.44
N ALA A 203 17.71 18.73 -8.13
CA ALA A 203 17.63 17.41 -7.48
C ALA A 203 16.96 17.48 -6.10
N LYS A 204 17.31 18.49 -5.28
CA LYS A 204 16.71 18.70 -3.95
C LYS A 204 15.23 19.04 -4.05
N ALA A 205 14.85 19.96 -4.95
CA ALA A 205 13.46 20.34 -5.15
C ALA A 205 12.61 19.13 -5.58
N ILE A 206 13.11 18.31 -6.52
CA ILE A 206 12.42 17.07 -6.91
C ILE A 206 12.29 16.10 -5.73
N ALA A 207 13.34 15.91 -4.94
CA ALA A 207 13.31 15.03 -3.77
C ALA A 207 12.27 15.50 -2.73
N GLU A 208 12.13 16.82 -2.55
CA GLU A 208 11.13 17.42 -1.67
C GLU A 208 9.70 17.13 -2.12
N LEU A 209 9.43 17.13 -3.45
CA LEU A 209 8.13 16.72 -3.98
C LEU A 209 7.77 15.29 -3.56
N TYR A 210 8.70 14.33 -3.70
CA TYR A 210 8.47 12.94 -3.28
C TYR A 210 8.30 12.80 -1.77
N ALA A 211 9.06 13.55 -0.98
CA ALA A 211 9.03 13.47 0.48
C ALA A 211 7.73 14.06 1.06
N LEU A 212 7.27 15.18 0.53
CA LEU A 212 6.08 15.88 1.02
C LEU A 212 4.77 15.34 0.42
N HIS A 213 4.82 14.68 -0.74
CA HIS A 213 3.65 14.13 -1.44
C HIS A 213 3.80 12.63 -1.70
N PRO A 214 3.98 11.79 -0.67
CA PRO A 214 4.32 10.37 -0.82
C PRO A 214 3.23 9.52 -1.49
N LYS A 215 1.99 10.03 -1.54
CA LYS A 215 0.85 9.37 -2.19
C LYS A 215 0.72 9.75 -3.68
N LEU A 216 1.41 10.80 -4.12
CA LEU A 216 1.38 11.27 -5.50
C LEU A 216 2.31 10.43 -6.38
N THR A 217 1.80 9.97 -7.52
CA THR A 217 2.64 9.29 -8.52
C THR A 217 3.38 10.31 -9.37
N ILE A 218 4.68 10.50 -9.16
CA ILE A 218 5.51 11.40 -9.97
C ILE A 218 6.30 10.59 -11.00
N VAL A 219 6.15 10.94 -12.29
CA VAL A 219 6.73 10.17 -13.41
C VAL A 219 7.52 11.07 -14.35
N PHE A 220 8.79 10.73 -14.55
CA PHE A 220 9.64 11.31 -15.59
C PHE A 220 9.51 10.49 -16.87
N ALA A 221 8.59 10.87 -17.75
CA ALA A 221 8.22 10.09 -18.93
C ALA A 221 9.14 10.34 -20.14
N GLY A 222 10.12 11.24 -20.04
CA GLY A 222 11.10 11.50 -21.09
C GLY A 222 10.63 12.49 -22.14
N ASN A 223 9.50 12.25 -22.80
CA ASN A 223 8.93 13.17 -23.79
C ASN A 223 7.41 13.08 -23.87
N ARG A 224 6.80 14.01 -24.61
CA ARG A 224 5.35 14.11 -24.80
C ARG A 224 4.67 12.81 -25.26
N LYS A 225 5.25 12.06 -26.20
CA LYS A 225 4.64 10.84 -26.72
C LYS A 225 4.63 9.74 -25.66
N LEU A 226 5.74 9.59 -24.94
CA LEU A 226 5.87 8.60 -23.87
C LEU A 226 5.00 8.95 -22.66
N ALA A 227 4.87 10.24 -22.33
CA ALA A 227 3.96 10.72 -21.31
C ALA A 227 2.49 10.39 -21.64
N ASN A 228 2.07 10.66 -22.88
CA ASN A 228 0.73 10.31 -23.36
C ASN A 228 0.45 8.80 -23.27
N GLU A 229 1.41 7.96 -23.71
CA GLU A 229 1.27 6.50 -23.64
C GLU A 229 1.20 6.01 -22.19
N TRP A 230 2.06 6.55 -21.31
CA TRP A 230 2.04 6.19 -19.90
C TRP A 230 0.69 6.51 -19.25
N VAL A 231 0.13 7.70 -19.53
CA VAL A 231 -1.18 8.11 -19.01
C VAL A 231 -2.30 7.24 -19.56
N TYR A 232 -2.27 6.92 -20.86
CA TYR A 232 -3.23 5.99 -21.45
C TYR A 232 -3.22 4.63 -20.71
N ARG A 233 -2.05 4.04 -20.49
CA ARG A 233 -1.92 2.76 -19.76
C ARG A 233 -2.30 2.86 -18.29
N PHE A 234 -1.97 3.98 -17.64
CA PHE A 234 -2.37 4.25 -16.27
C PHE A 234 -3.90 4.30 -16.14
N PHE A 235 -4.58 5.05 -17.00
CA PHE A 235 -6.04 5.10 -17.05
C PHE A 235 -6.66 3.74 -17.39
N SER A 236 -6.12 3.00 -18.36
CA SER A 236 -6.58 1.63 -18.65
C SER A 236 -6.47 0.71 -17.43
N ALA A 237 -5.38 0.82 -16.67
CA ALA A 237 -5.20 0.02 -15.46
C ALA A 237 -6.22 0.39 -14.38
N VAL A 238 -6.40 1.70 -14.11
CA VAL A 238 -7.39 2.17 -13.13
C VAL A 238 -8.80 1.73 -13.52
N ASN A 239 -9.20 1.92 -14.79
CA ASN A 239 -10.51 1.50 -15.27
C ASN A 239 -10.73 -0.01 -15.14
N ALA A 240 -9.70 -0.82 -15.48
CA ALA A 240 -9.76 -2.27 -15.34
C ALA A 240 -9.83 -2.72 -13.87
N HIS A 241 -9.24 -1.96 -12.95
CA HIS A 241 -9.33 -2.22 -11.51
C HIS A 241 -10.71 -1.86 -10.93
N GLU A 242 -11.35 -0.80 -11.44
CA GLU A 242 -12.71 -0.43 -11.05
C GLU A 242 -13.72 -1.50 -11.48
N GLY A 243 -13.59 -2.01 -12.71
CA GLY A 243 -14.42 -3.10 -13.23
C GLY A 243 -14.12 -4.48 -12.63
N ASP A 244 -13.06 -4.64 -11.83
CA ASP A 244 -12.74 -5.87 -11.11
C ASP A 244 -13.66 -5.99 -9.89
N ILE A 245 -14.92 -6.33 -10.15
CA ILE A 245 -15.95 -6.49 -9.12
C ILE A 245 -15.43 -7.48 -8.07
N PRO A 246 -15.30 -7.06 -6.80
CA PRO A 246 -14.99 -7.97 -5.72
C PRO A 246 -15.86 -9.20 -5.73
N HIS A 247 -15.24 -10.35 -5.52
CA HIS A 247 -15.99 -11.43 -4.90
C HIS A 247 -16.54 -10.85 -3.60
N GLU A 248 -17.87 -10.78 -3.44
CA GLU A 248 -18.56 -10.06 -2.35
C GLU A 248 -17.91 -10.32 -0.99
N LYS A 249 -17.65 -11.60 -0.77
CA LYS A 249 -16.95 -12.19 0.38
C LYS A 249 -15.56 -11.64 0.68
N VAL A 250 -14.79 -11.18 -0.30
CA VAL A 250 -13.48 -10.53 -0.11
C VAL A 250 -13.65 -9.05 0.21
N SER A 251 -14.69 -8.40 -0.34
CA SER A 251 -15.05 -7.03 0.04
C SER A 251 -15.47 -6.93 1.49
N GLU A 252 -16.37 -7.80 1.95
CA GLU A 252 -16.79 -7.88 3.36
C GLU A 252 -15.58 -7.92 4.31
N ILE A 253 -14.58 -8.73 3.96
CA ILE A 253 -13.36 -8.90 4.75
C ILE A 253 -12.56 -7.60 4.80
N ILE A 254 -12.39 -6.90 3.68
CA ILE A 254 -11.63 -5.65 3.64
C ILE A 254 -12.39 -4.54 4.39
N GLU A 255 -13.71 -4.46 4.22
CA GLU A 255 -14.55 -3.49 4.92
C GLU A 255 -14.52 -3.69 6.44
N GLU A 256 -14.52 -4.94 6.90
CA GLU A 256 -14.46 -5.27 8.33
C GLU A 256 -13.08 -5.03 8.96
N TYR A 257 -11.99 -5.32 8.24
CA TYR A 257 -10.63 -5.18 8.77
C TYR A 257 -9.98 -3.82 8.48
N GLY A 258 -10.55 -3.01 7.58
CA GLY A 258 -10.04 -1.69 7.19
C GLY A 258 -8.76 -1.72 6.35
N ASP A 259 -8.21 -0.53 6.08
CA ASP A 259 -6.92 -0.37 5.41
C ASP A 259 -5.76 -0.82 6.32
N SER A 260 -4.70 -1.36 5.72
CA SER A 260 -3.48 -1.70 6.48
C SER A 260 -2.88 -0.44 7.11
N PRO A 261 -2.45 -0.49 8.39
CA PRO A 261 -1.83 0.66 9.04
C PRO A 261 -0.60 1.14 8.25
N GLU A 262 -0.39 2.46 8.19
CA GLU A 262 0.83 3.05 7.62
C GLU A 262 2.02 2.54 8.44
N THR A 263 2.81 1.63 7.86
CA THR A 263 3.86 0.93 8.59
C THR A 263 5.04 1.87 8.85
N SER A 264 5.09 2.45 10.05
CA SER A 264 6.16 3.35 10.52
C SER A 264 7.48 2.62 10.89
N GLY A 265 7.77 1.51 10.22
CA GLY A 265 8.89 0.60 10.53
C GLY A 265 8.47 -0.78 11.04
N GLY A 266 7.17 -0.99 11.30
CA GLY A 266 6.61 -2.24 11.80
C GLY A 266 6.47 -2.26 13.32
N VAL A 267 5.69 -3.23 13.82
CA VAL A 267 5.27 -3.36 15.23
C VAL A 267 6.47 -3.32 16.20
N TYR A 268 7.63 -3.84 15.80
CA TYR A 268 8.86 -3.79 16.61
C TYR A 268 9.34 -2.35 16.90
N PHE A 269 9.30 -1.45 15.92
CA PHE A 269 9.74 -0.05 16.10
C PHE A 269 8.69 0.77 16.83
N GLU A 270 7.40 0.47 16.62
CA GLU A 270 6.30 1.07 17.40
C GLU A 270 6.42 0.73 18.90
N ILE A 271 6.73 -0.54 19.22
CA ILE A 271 7.01 -0.94 20.61
C ILE A 271 8.17 -0.12 21.17
N LYS A 272 9.28 -0.02 20.45
CA LYS A 272 10.44 0.76 20.91
C LYS A 272 10.09 2.23 21.15
N LYS A 273 9.45 2.86 20.16
CA LYS A 273 9.03 4.26 20.23
C LYS A 273 8.11 4.51 21.41
N ARG A 274 7.04 3.72 21.55
CA ARG A 274 6.07 3.87 22.63
C ARG A 274 6.65 3.57 24.01
N ILE A 275 7.60 2.63 24.11
CA ILE A 275 8.38 2.43 25.34
C ILE A 275 9.16 3.70 25.67
N ILE A 276 9.79 4.38 24.72
CA ILE A 276 10.60 5.57 24.97
C ILE A 276 9.71 6.78 25.29
N ASP A 277 8.71 7.03 24.45
CA ASP A 277 7.96 8.30 24.41
C ASP A 277 6.77 8.30 25.37
N ASP A 278 5.99 7.21 25.41
CA ASP A 278 4.63 7.25 25.99
C ASP A 278 4.46 6.41 27.26
N LEU A 279 5.30 5.39 27.47
CA LEU A 279 5.13 4.45 28.58
C LEU A 279 5.61 5.04 29.91
N LEU A 280 5.12 4.50 31.03
CA LEU A 280 5.57 4.88 32.37
C LEU A 280 7.10 4.65 32.54
N PRO A 281 7.78 5.43 33.41
CA PRO A 281 9.21 5.27 33.68
C PRO A 281 9.59 3.87 34.17
N GLU A 282 8.66 3.19 34.86
CA GLU A 282 8.77 1.80 35.29
C GLU A 282 7.53 1.03 34.82
N PHE A 283 7.76 -0.17 34.28
CA PHE A 283 6.70 -0.98 33.69
C PHE A 283 7.04 -2.47 33.71
N THR A 284 6.03 -3.30 33.52
CA THR A 284 6.15 -4.77 33.56
C THR A 284 5.66 -5.40 32.25
N ILE A 285 6.03 -6.66 32.01
CA ILE A 285 5.53 -7.41 30.84
C ILE A 285 3.98 -7.48 30.79
N PRO A 286 3.25 -7.66 31.91
CA PRO A 286 1.78 -7.53 31.91
C PRO A 286 1.28 -6.21 31.35
N ILE A 287 1.83 -5.06 31.79
CA ILE A 287 1.47 -3.73 31.27
C ILE A 287 1.77 -3.64 29.77
N MET A 288 2.89 -4.21 29.32
CA MET A 288 3.21 -4.29 27.89
C MET A 288 2.21 -5.14 27.11
N LYS A 289 1.67 -6.21 27.69
CA LYS A 289 0.60 -6.99 27.04
C LYS A 289 -0.73 -6.25 27.00
N GLU A 290 -1.05 -5.47 28.02
CA GLU A 290 -2.26 -4.62 28.02
C GLU A 290 -2.13 -3.50 26.99
N THR A 291 -0.93 -2.92 26.88
CA THR A 291 -0.65 -1.84 25.91
C THR A 291 -0.57 -2.36 24.48
N PHE A 292 -0.12 -3.60 24.30
CA PHE A 292 0.05 -4.27 23.00
C PHE A 292 -0.63 -5.65 23.00
N PRO A 293 -1.97 -5.70 23.08
CA PRO A 293 -2.71 -6.95 23.25
C PRO A 293 -2.52 -7.91 22.07
N ASP A 294 -2.35 -7.36 20.86
CA ASP A 294 -2.23 -8.13 19.63
C ASP A 294 -0.79 -8.53 19.27
N VAL A 295 0.20 -8.16 20.10
CA VAL A 295 1.61 -8.38 19.80
C VAL A 295 2.15 -9.64 20.49
N PRO A 296 2.83 -10.55 19.77
CA PRO A 296 3.46 -11.71 20.36
C PRO A 296 4.45 -11.31 21.46
N VAL A 297 4.38 -11.98 22.60
CA VAL A 297 5.27 -11.73 23.75
C VAL A 297 6.75 -11.86 23.38
N ALA A 298 7.07 -12.71 22.41
CA ALA A 298 8.43 -12.85 21.87
C ALA A 298 8.94 -11.55 21.23
N THR A 299 8.09 -10.85 20.47
CA THR A 299 8.42 -9.56 19.83
C THR A 299 8.62 -8.47 20.88
N ILE A 300 7.73 -8.41 21.88
CA ILE A 300 7.87 -7.50 23.03
C ILE A 300 9.19 -7.75 23.75
N LYS A 301 9.50 -9.02 24.09
CA LYS A 301 10.76 -9.39 24.75
C LYS A 301 11.99 -9.05 23.91
N LYS A 302 11.93 -9.23 22.59
CA LYS A 302 13.01 -8.86 21.68
C LYS A 302 13.27 -7.36 21.74
N ALA A 303 12.23 -6.53 21.62
CA ALA A 303 12.34 -5.07 21.71
C ALA A 303 12.93 -4.62 23.04
N LEU A 304 12.47 -5.20 24.17
CA LEU A 304 13.00 -4.89 25.50
C LEU A 304 14.48 -5.27 25.66
N ASN A 305 14.87 -6.45 25.16
CA ASN A 305 16.27 -6.88 25.21
C ASN A 305 17.18 -5.99 24.37
N ASP A 306 16.70 -5.52 23.21
CA ASP A 306 17.47 -4.63 22.35
C ASP A 306 17.60 -3.24 22.97
N LEU A 307 16.52 -2.66 23.52
CA LEU A 307 16.57 -1.39 24.26
C LEU A 307 17.47 -1.47 25.51
N LYS A 308 17.52 -2.64 26.16
CA LYS A 308 18.44 -2.88 27.28
C LYS A 308 19.90 -2.92 26.82
N LYS A 309 20.19 -3.54 25.68
CA LYS A 309 21.55 -3.51 25.09
C LYS A 309 21.95 -2.10 24.66
N GLU A 310 20.99 -1.32 24.17
CA GLU A 310 21.17 0.09 23.79
C GLU A 310 21.31 1.02 25.00
N GLY A 311 21.16 0.51 26.23
CA GLY A 311 21.29 1.30 27.46
C GLY A 311 20.10 2.21 27.76
N VAL A 312 19.01 2.11 26.98
CA VAL A 312 17.81 2.95 27.11
C VAL A 312 16.94 2.52 28.30
N ILE A 313 16.92 1.21 28.58
CA ILE A 313 16.16 0.64 29.71
C ILE A 313 17.01 -0.35 30.51
N ALA A 314 16.70 -0.52 31.78
CA ALA A 314 17.31 -1.50 32.67
C ALA A 314 16.24 -2.43 33.25
N SER A 315 16.59 -3.69 33.51
CA SER A 315 15.69 -4.68 34.08
C SER A 315 16.07 -5.01 35.52
N TYR A 316 15.11 -5.08 36.43
CA TYR A 316 15.31 -5.43 37.84
C TYR A 316 14.35 -6.55 38.26
N GLY A 317 14.81 -7.44 39.14
CA GLY A 317 14.05 -8.60 39.62
C GLY A 317 14.18 -9.86 38.73
N THR A 318 13.74 -11.01 39.27
CA THR A 318 13.84 -12.32 38.61
C THR A 318 12.45 -12.91 38.31
N GLY A 319 12.32 -13.60 37.17
CA GLY A 319 11.11 -14.35 36.80
C GLY A 319 9.87 -13.48 36.48
N ARG A 320 8.70 -13.87 37.01
CA ARG A 320 7.40 -13.21 36.78
C ARG A 320 7.31 -11.80 37.38
N LYS A 321 8.25 -11.40 38.24
CA LYS A 321 8.33 -10.07 38.87
C LYS A 321 9.37 -9.15 38.22
N SER A 322 9.80 -9.47 36.98
CA SER A 322 10.75 -8.61 36.27
C SER A 322 10.11 -7.26 35.91
N CYS A 323 10.70 -6.19 36.42
CA CYS A 323 10.36 -4.81 36.14
C CYS A 323 11.39 -4.20 35.20
N TRP A 324 10.96 -3.31 34.32
CA TRP A 324 11.80 -2.57 33.39
C TRP A 324 11.69 -1.09 33.73
N LYS A 325 12.83 -0.39 33.77
CA LYS A 325 12.91 1.03 34.05
C LYS A 325 13.61 1.75 32.92
N LYS A 326 13.09 2.88 32.49
CA LYS A 326 13.81 3.80 31.58
C LYS A 326 15.02 4.35 32.30
N VAL A 327 16.21 4.19 31.70
CA VAL A 327 17.42 4.81 32.21
C VAL A 327 17.40 6.24 31.71
N GLY A 328 17.27 7.20 32.63
CA GLY A 328 17.23 8.61 32.28
C GLY A 328 18.55 9.04 31.64
N GLY A 329 18.57 9.14 30.31
CA GLY A 329 19.53 9.97 29.61
C GLY A 329 19.12 11.42 29.81
N SER A 330 19.89 12.13 30.64
CA SER A 330 19.95 13.59 30.62
C SER A 330 19.82 14.12 29.20
N HIS A 331 18.80 14.94 28.94
CA HIS A 331 18.75 15.78 27.77
C HIS A 331 20.06 16.57 27.71
N VAL A 332 20.93 16.22 26.77
CA VAL A 332 21.95 17.13 26.29
C VAL A 332 21.31 17.82 25.09
N CYS A 333 21.20 19.14 25.23
CA CYS A 333 20.58 20.08 24.30
C CYS A 333 21.06 19.97 22.85
#